data_AF-A0A0C2J3Z9-F1
#
_entry.id   AF-A0A0C2J3Z9-F1
#
_cell.length_a   1.000
_cell.length_b   1.000
_cell.length_c   1.000
_cell.angle_alpha   90.00
_cell.angle_beta   90.00
_cell.angle_gamma   90.00
#
_symmetry.space_group_name_H-M   'P 1'
#
loop_
_entity.id
_entity.type
_entity.pdbx_description
1 polymer ?
#
loop_
_entity_poly.entity_id
_entity_poly.type
_entity_poly.pdbx_seq_one_letter_code
_entity_poly.pdbx_strand_id
1 'polypeptide(L)'
;MRGAAVFLMVQKFCLVLLVSYFISTDTQLRSIRSDEQKTRVSISKPATHDDYMNSLDTLKGRRHCVLRESKTRFKTEDVHDPVKSVRLSGSFQKNELFITPYAVAISSRAGDQLQFDIKVKTIGGNKVNIYFLVHRTAALANILGVVYNNIAEIFADINASQRFPGSKIGIGEFSDIPKFPFVSVPSTEDEKK
;
A
#
# COMPACT_ATOMS: atom_id res chain seq x y z
N MET A 1 4.30 -46.13 -12.01
CA MET A 1 3.35 -44.99 -12.14
C MET A 1 3.09 -44.24 -10.82
N ARG A 2 4.10 -44.06 -9.93
CA ARG A 2 3.94 -43.29 -8.67
C ARG A 2 4.51 -41.87 -8.74
N GLY A 3 5.39 -41.56 -9.70
CA GLY A 3 6.02 -40.24 -9.83
C GLY A 3 5.11 -39.12 -10.35
N ALA A 4 4.12 -39.44 -11.20
CA ALA A 4 3.24 -38.42 -11.79
C ALA A 4 2.26 -37.78 -10.79
N ALA A 5 1.88 -38.51 -9.73
CA ALA A 5 0.97 -38.01 -8.70
C ALA A 5 1.65 -37.00 -7.75
N VAL A 6 2.93 -37.20 -7.47
CA VAL A 6 3.73 -36.28 -6.62
C VAL A 6 3.94 -34.95 -7.35
N PHE A 7 4.24 -35.00 -8.65
CA PHE A 7 4.46 -33.80 -9.46
C PHE A 7 3.19 -32.92 -9.56
N LEU A 8 2.01 -33.53 -9.66
CA LEU A 8 0.73 -32.81 -9.71
C LEU A 8 0.34 -32.18 -8.37
N MET A 9 0.71 -32.77 -7.23
CA MET A 9 0.46 -32.16 -5.92
C MET A 9 1.39 -30.97 -5.66
N VAL A 10 2.68 -31.09 -6.01
CA VAL A 10 3.65 -29.99 -5.88
C VAL A 10 3.23 -28.80 -6.74
N GLN A 11 2.76 -29.05 -7.97
CA GLN A 11 2.31 -27.99 -8.87
C GLN A 11 1.06 -27.24 -8.35
N LYS A 12 0.11 -27.95 -7.71
CA LYS A 12 -1.07 -27.31 -7.10
C LYS A 12 -0.73 -26.54 -5.83
N PHE A 13 0.19 -27.03 -5.01
CA PHE A 13 0.65 -26.33 -3.80
C PHE A 13 1.43 -25.05 -4.14
N CYS A 14 2.28 -25.08 -5.17
CA CYS A 14 2.98 -23.89 -5.67
C CYS A 14 2.02 -22.81 -6.17
N LEU A 15 0.92 -23.20 -6.82
CA LEU A 15 -0.06 -22.23 -7.35
C LEU A 15 -0.79 -21.47 -6.22
N VAL A 16 -1.14 -22.17 -5.12
CA VAL A 16 -1.83 -21.55 -3.97
C VAL A 16 -0.88 -20.63 -3.18
N LEU A 17 0.41 -20.98 -3.07
CA LEU A 17 1.41 -20.14 -2.41
C LEU A 17 1.73 -18.88 -3.22
N LEU A 18 1.77 -18.95 -4.56
CA LEU A 18 2.01 -17.78 -5.41
C LEU A 18 0.89 -16.72 -5.31
N VAL A 19 -0.37 -17.14 -5.18
CA VAL A 19 -1.50 -16.22 -4.98
C VAL A 19 -1.43 -15.55 -3.61
N SER A 20 -0.92 -16.24 -2.59
CA SER A 20 -0.77 -15.71 -1.24
C SER A 20 0.38 -14.70 -1.12
N TYR A 21 1.46 -14.92 -1.89
CA TYR A 21 2.63 -14.03 -1.90
C TYR A 21 2.32 -12.66 -2.51
N PHE A 22 1.32 -12.56 -3.40
CA PHE A 22 0.87 -11.30 -3.99
C PHE A 22 0.00 -10.45 -3.05
N ILE A 23 -0.55 -11.03 -1.98
CA ILE A 23 -1.50 -10.33 -1.08
C ILE A 23 -0.79 -9.82 0.18
N SER A 24 0.36 -10.39 0.57
CA SER A 24 1.07 -10.01 1.80
C SER A 24 2.14 -8.92 1.64
N THR A 25 2.18 -8.21 0.51
CA THR A 25 2.81 -6.88 0.45
C THR A 25 1.74 -5.80 0.61
N ASP A 26 0.95 -5.93 1.67
CA ASP A 26 0.16 -4.82 2.22
C ASP A 26 1.12 -3.86 2.95
N THR A 27 2.12 -3.37 2.20
CA THR A 27 2.84 -2.18 2.62
C THR A 27 1.84 -1.06 2.57
N GLN A 28 1.31 -0.72 3.74
CA GLN A 28 0.70 0.57 4.01
C GLN A 28 1.65 1.66 3.51
N LEU A 29 1.50 2.05 2.25
CA LEU A 29 1.92 3.32 1.73
C LEU A 29 1.18 4.31 2.61
N ARG A 30 1.85 4.77 3.67
CA ARG A 30 1.38 5.87 4.50
C ARG A 30 0.93 6.93 3.53
N SER A 31 -0.38 7.21 3.57
CA SER A 31 -1.06 8.30 2.90
C SER A 31 -0.04 9.40 2.63
N ILE A 32 0.19 9.70 1.35
CA ILE A 32 0.87 10.92 0.94
C ILE A 32 0.13 12.02 1.70
N ARG A 33 0.71 12.49 2.80
CA ARG A 33 0.22 13.67 3.50
C ARG A 33 0.55 14.78 2.54
N SER A 34 -0.43 15.12 1.71
CA SER A 34 -0.49 16.46 1.18
C SER A 34 -0.55 17.33 2.43
N ASP A 35 0.59 17.91 2.82
CA ASP A 35 0.56 19.10 3.63
C ASP A 35 -0.13 20.15 2.75
N GLU A 36 -1.46 20.10 2.73
CA GLU A 36 -2.29 21.21 2.34
C GLU A 36 -1.93 22.32 3.32
N GLN A 37 -0.88 23.08 2.99
CA GLN A 37 -0.87 24.47 3.35
C GLN A 37 -2.21 24.98 2.86
N LYS A 38 -3.10 25.14 3.83
CA LYS A 38 -4.47 25.59 3.68
C LYS A 38 -4.38 26.99 3.10
N THR A 39 -4.19 27.06 1.78
CA THR A 39 -4.43 28.25 0.98
C THR A 39 -5.92 28.42 1.13
N ARG A 40 -6.31 29.12 2.20
CA ARG A 40 -7.69 29.46 2.48
C ARG A 40 -8.19 30.14 1.21
N VAL A 41 -8.98 29.41 0.44
CA VAL A 41 -9.89 30.02 -0.52
C VAL A 41 -10.96 30.65 0.36
N SER A 42 -10.62 31.83 0.88
CA SER A 42 -11.51 32.65 1.67
C SER A 42 -12.53 33.18 0.68
N ILE A 43 -13.74 32.62 0.69
CA ILE A 43 -14.89 33.21 0.03
C ILE A 43 -15.28 34.42 0.89
N SER A 44 -14.55 35.52 0.75
CA SER A 44 -15.04 36.83 1.18
C SER A 44 -15.93 37.37 0.08
N LYS A 45 -17.11 37.84 0.48
CA LYS A 45 -18.20 38.38 -0.33
C LYS A 45 -17.74 39.10 -1.61
N PRO A 46 -18.47 38.97 -2.73
CA PRO A 46 -18.15 39.68 -3.97
C PRO A 46 -18.06 41.18 -3.66
N ALA A 47 -16.88 41.76 -3.86
CA ALA A 47 -16.71 43.19 -3.81
C ALA A 47 -17.49 43.79 -4.97
N THR A 48 -18.57 44.51 -4.67
CA THR A 48 -19.43 45.20 -5.63
C THR A 48 -18.80 46.47 -6.21
N HIS A 49 -17.47 46.63 -6.08
CA HIS A 49 -16.74 47.79 -6.57
C HIS A 49 -15.77 47.37 -7.67
N ASP A 50 -16.00 47.88 -8.88
CA ASP A 50 -15.15 47.68 -10.07
C ASP A 50 -13.73 48.26 -9.93
N ASP A 51 -13.43 48.93 -8.82
CA ASP A 51 -12.21 49.70 -8.63
C ASP A 51 -11.32 49.13 -7.52
N TYR A 52 -10.76 47.94 -7.79
CA TYR A 52 -9.77 47.28 -6.93
C TYR A 52 -8.59 48.20 -6.56
N MET A 53 -8.17 49.09 -7.47
CA MET A 53 -7.05 50.00 -7.26
C MET A 53 -7.29 50.97 -6.12
N ASN A 54 -8.54 51.37 -5.92
CA ASN A 54 -8.94 52.36 -4.92
C ASN A 54 -9.60 51.74 -3.70
N SER A 55 -9.63 50.40 -3.58
CA SER A 55 -10.24 49.73 -2.43
C SER A 55 -9.39 49.94 -1.17
N LEU A 56 -10.06 50.28 -0.05
CA LEU A 56 -9.39 50.48 1.24
C LEU A 56 -8.60 49.25 1.69
N ASP A 57 -9.05 48.05 1.33
CA ASP A 57 -8.36 46.82 1.67
C ASP A 57 -7.09 46.60 0.83
N THR A 58 -7.12 46.96 -0.46
CA THR A 58 -5.91 46.94 -1.32
C THR A 58 -4.86 47.92 -0.80
N LEU A 59 -5.28 49.14 -0.41
CA LEU A 59 -4.40 50.16 0.17
C LEU A 59 -3.78 49.72 1.51
N LYS A 60 -4.43 48.80 2.24
CA LYS A 60 -3.93 48.20 3.48
C LYS A 60 -3.07 46.95 3.25
N GLY A 61 -2.73 46.62 2.00
CA GLY A 61 -1.91 45.46 1.64
C GLY A 61 -2.60 44.12 1.93
N ARG A 62 -3.93 44.10 2.02
CA ARG A 62 -4.68 42.85 2.24
C ARG A 62 -4.81 42.07 0.93
N ARG A 63 -4.66 40.75 1.02
CA ARG A 63 -4.82 39.84 -0.11
C ARG A 63 -6.29 39.55 -0.34
N HIS A 64 -6.73 39.64 -1.59
CA HIS A 64 -8.10 39.36 -2.02
C HIS A 64 -8.16 38.07 -2.84
N CYS A 65 -9.19 37.26 -2.61
CA CYS A 65 -9.51 36.12 -3.48
C CYS A 65 -10.66 36.53 -4.39
N VAL A 66 -10.43 36.46 -5.70
CA VAL A 66 -11.39 36.91 -6.72
C VAL A 66 -11.53 35.85 -7.79
N LEU A 67 -12.73 35.74 -8.36
CA LEU A 67 -12.95 34.87 -9.51
C LEU A 67 -12.20 35.44 -10.71
N ARG A 68 -11.56 34.57 -11.49
CA ARG A 68 -10.84 34.96 -12.72
C ARG A 68 -11.76 35.64 -13.75
N GLU A 69 -13.03 35.25 -13.75
CA GLU A 69 -14.08 35.80 -14.63
C GLU A 69 -14.66 37.13 -14.12
N SER A 70 -14.18 37.64 -12.98
CA SER A 70 -14.61 38.95 -12.48
C SER A 70 -14.24 40.07 -13.46
N LYS A 71 -15.10 41.08 -13.59
CA LYS A 71 -14.87 42.27 -14.41
C LYS A 71 -13.87 43.24 -13.79
N THR A 72 -13.43 42.96 -12.57
CA THR A 72 -12.52 43.80 -11.79
C THR A 72 -11.16 43.87 -12.49
N ARG A 73 -10.62 45.07 -12.64
CA ARG A 73 -9.32 45.29 -13.27
C ARG A 73 -8.22 45.18 -12.22
N PHE A 74 -7.38 44.17 -12.36
CA PHE A 74 -6.17 43.98 -11.54
C PHE A 74 -4.93 44.39 -12.33
N LYS A 75 -3.91 44.87 -11.62
CA LYS A 75 -2.55 44.98 -12.15
C LYS A 75 -2.02 43.57 -12.34
N THR A 76 -1.34 43.30 -13.44
CA THR A 76 -0.83 41.96 -13.76
C THR A 76 0.14 41.47 -12.68
N GLU A 77 0.94 42.37 -12.13
CA GLU A 77 1.91 42.13 -11.05
C GLU A 77 1.25 41.78 -9.70
N ASP A 78 -0.01 42.18 -9.49
CA ASP A 78 -0.76 41.89 -8.26
C ASP A 78 -1.52 40.55 -8.33
N VAL A 79 -1.59 39.94 -9.52
CA VAL A 79 -2.27 38.67 -9.74
C VAL A 79 -1.29 37.52 -9.53
N HIS A 80 -1.45 36.81 -8.41
CA HIS A 80 -0.76 35.54 -8.22
C HIS A 80 -1.48 34.43 -8.97
N ASP A 81 -0.98 34.10 -10.16
CA ASP A 81 -1.49 33.00 -10.98
C ASP A 81 -0.46 31.86 -11.02
N PRO A 82 -0.68 30.74 -10.32
CA PRO A 82 0.31 29.68 -10.24
C PRO A 82 0.56 29.06 -11.62
N VAL A 83 1.81 29.14 -12.09
CA VAL A 83 2.24 28.44 -13.30
C VAL A 83 2.32 26.95 -12.99
N LYS A 84 1.65 26.17 -13.82
CA LYS A 84 1.67 24.70 -13.77
C LYS A 84 3.11 24.19 -13.77
N SER A 85 3.53 23.57 -12.67
CA SER A 85 4.87 23.03 -12.50
C SER A 85 4.87 21.85 -11.53
N VAL A 86 5.73 20.88 -11.83
CA VAL A 86 6.01 19.73 -10.98
C VAL A 86 7.51 19.69 -10.74
N ARG A 87 7.92 19.65 -9.47
CA ARG A 87 9.31 19.49 -9.05
C ARG A 87 9.44 18.16 -8.33
N LEU A 88 10.15 17.24 -8.96
CA LEU A 88 10.45 15.91 -8.41
C LEU A 88 11.80 15.97 -7.71
N SER A 89 11.89 15.50 -6.46
CA SER A 89 13.15 15.50 -5.72
C SER A 89 13.31 14.31 -4.78
N GLY A 90 14.58 14.01 -4.51
CA GLY A 90 14.99 12.95 -3.60
C GLY A 90 14.73 11.54 -4.11
N SER A 91 15.30 10.60 -3.39
CA SER A 91 15.02 9.19 -3.47
C SER A 91 14.86 8.65 -2.06
N PHE A 92 14.12 7.57 -1.93
CA PHE A 92 13.90 6.92 -0.64
C PHE A 92 14.15 5.43 -0.78
N GLN A 93 15.02 4.91 0.08
CA GLN A 93 15.23 3.49 0.22
C GLN A 93 14.67 3.07 1.57
N LYS A 94 13.72 2.13 1.55
CA LYS A 94 13.26 1.46 2.76
C LYS A 94 13.20 -0.03 2.50
N ASN A 95 13.88 -0.78 3.35
CA ASN A 95 14.08 -2.21 3.17
C ASN A 95 14.67 -2.47 1.78
N GLU A 96 13.98 -3.28 0.97
CA GLU A 96 14.41 -3.74 -0.35
C GLU A 96 13.81 -2.92 -1.51
N LEU A 97 13.11 -1.82 -1.18
CA LEU A 97 12.45 -0.95 -2.13
C LEU A 97 13.21 0.37 -2.26
N PHE A 98 13.50 0.74 -3.51
CA PHE A 98 14.02 2.04 -3.90
C PHE A 98 12.94 2.80 -4.66
N ILE A 99 12.56 3.97 -4.18
CA ILE A 99 11.49 4.79 -4.73
C ILE A 99 12.06 6.13 -5.16
N THR A 100 11.79 6.53 -6.41
CA THR A 100 12.18 7.82 -6.97
C THR A 100 11.06 8.40 -7.83
N PRO A 101 10.60 9.64 -7.60
CA PRO A 101 11.02 10.54 -6.52
C PRO A 101 10.38 10.17 -5.18
N TYR A 102 10.97 10.63 -4.08
CA TYR A 102 10.36 10.53 -2.74
C TYR A 102 9.52 11.76 -2.38
N ALA A 103 9.90 12.94 -2.89
CA ALA A 103 9.21 14.19 -2.68
C ALA A 103 8.75 14.77 -4.02
N VAL A 104 7.51 15.24 -4.06
CA VAL A 104 6.91 15.88 -5.23
C VAL A 104 6.29 17.19 -4.78
N ALA A 105 6.82 18.30 -5.28
CA ALA A 105 6.24 19.62 -5.09
C ALA A 105 5.47 20.03 -6.34
N ILE A 106 4.19 20.36 -6.16
CA ILE A 106 3.25 20.68 -7.23
C ILE A 106 2.78 22.11 -7.06
N SER A 107 2.77 22.86 -8.16
CA SER A 107 2.08 24.16 -8.25
C SER A 107 1.22 24.16 -9.50
N SER A 108 -0.09 24.34 -9.37
CA SER A 108 -1.01 24.40 -10.50
C SER A 108 -2.31 25.09 -10.10
N ARG A 109 -3.16 25.35 -11.10
CA ARG A 109 -4.52 25.84 -10.86
C ARG A 109 -5.44 24.69 -10.46
N ALA A 110 -6.56 25.06 -9.85
CA ALA A 110 -7.67 24.14 -9.67
C ALA A 110 -8.21 23.68 -11.04
N GLY A 111 -8.38 22.38 -11.21
CA GLY A 111 -8.82 21.77 -12.47
C GLY A 111 -7.69 21.43 -13.45
N ASP A 112 -6.45 21.87 -13.21
CA ASP A 112 -5.30 21.45 -14.02
C ASP A 112 -5.00 19.97 -13.80
N GLN A 113 -4.86 19.20 -14.88
CA GLN A 113 -4.38 17.83 -14.82
C GLN A 113 -2.86 17.78 -14.93
N LEU A 114 -2.17 17.22 -13.92
CA LEU A 114 -0.71 17.03 -13.92
C LEU A 114 -0.38 15.54 -14.02
N GLN A 115 0.78 15.23 -14.59
CA GLN A 115 1.30 13.86 -14.67
C GLN A 115 2.77 13.86 -14.25
N PHE A 116 3.17 12.86 -13.48
CA PHE A 116 4.55 12.57 -13.12
C PHE A 116 4.70 11.09 -12.82
N ASP A 117 5.89 10.56 -13.06
CA ASP A 117 6.18 9.15 -12.87
C ASP A 117 6.84 8.90 -11.53
N ILE A 118 6.37 7.84 -10.84
CA ILE A 118 7.04 7.27 -9.68
C ILE A 118 7.68 5.96 -10.11
N LYS A 119 9.00 5.88 -10.00
CA LYS A 119 9.78 4.68 -10.27
C LYS A 119 9.99 3.92 -8.96
N VAL A 120 9.57 2.67 -8.94
CA VAL A 120 9.84 1.73 -7.85
C VAL A 120 10.74 0.63 -8.39
N LYS A 121 11.90 0.45 -7.76
CA LYS A 121 12.84 -0.61 -8.08
C LYS A 121 13.05 -1.48 -6.85
N THR A 122 12.90 -2.78 -7.01
CA THR A 122 13.36 -3.75 -6.00
C THR A 122 14.87 -3.87 -6.12
N ILE A 123 15.60 -3.71 -5.02
CA ILE A 123 17.06 -3.89 -4.98
C ILE A 123 17.41 -5.39 -4.97
N GLY A 124 16.40 -6.24 -4.77
CA GLY A 124 16.54 -7.67 -4.55
C GLY A 124 16.60 -7.95 -3.06
N GLY A 125 15.76 -8.87 -2.61
CA GLY A 125 15.79 -9.31 -1.23
C GLY A 125 16.91 -10.28 -0.97
N ASN A 126 17.53 -10.16 0.18
CA ASN A 126 18.56 -11.09 0.65
C ASN A 126 18.02 -12.11 1.64
N LYS A 127 16.74 -12.00 2.04
CA LYS A 127 16.10 -12.89 3.00
C LYS A 127 14.66 -13.15 2.59
N VAL A 128 14.25 -14.40 2.68
CA VAL A 128 12.85 -14.79 2.56
C VAL A 128 12.44 -15.51 3.85
N ASN A 129 11.37 -15.04 4.48
CA ASN A 129 10.77 -15.72 5.62
C ASN A 129 9.43 -16.30 5.16
N ILE A 130 9.33 -17.62 5.13
CA ILE A 130 8.11 -18.33 4.74
C ILE A 130 7.40 -18.80 6.00
N TYR A 131 6.12 -18.48 6.12
CA TYR A 131 5.27 -18.96 7.21
C TYR A 131 4.14 -19.80 6.64
N PHE A 132 4.16 -21.10 6.90
CA PHE A 132 3.07 -22.00 6.58
C PHE A 132 2.02 -21.95 7.69
N LEU A 133 0.84 -21.44 7.39
CA LEU A 133 -0.32 -21.53 8.28
C LEU A 133 -1.16 -22.72 7.86
N VAL A 134 -1.19 -23.74 8.71
CA VAL A 134 -1.83 -25.02 8.42
C VAL A 134 -3.15 -25.12 9.18
N HIS A 135 -4.24 -25.27 8.45
CA HIS A 135 -5.55 -25.49 9.03
C HIS A 135 -5.68 -26.94 9.54
N ARG A 136 -5.86 -27.11 10.85
CA ARG A 136 -6.04 -28.39 11.52
C ARG A 136 -7.51 -28.82 11.43
N THR A 137 -7.78 -29.75 10.52
CA THR A 137 -9.06 -30.45 10.40
C THR A 137 -8.83 -31.95 10.26
N ALA A 138 -9.83 -32.76 10.62
CA ALA A 138 -9.77 -34.21 10.44
C ALA A 138 -9.55 -34.61 8.96
N ALA A 139 -10.08 -33.83 8.02
CA ALA A 139 -9.87 -34.03 6.58
C ALA A 139 -8.40 -33.88 6.15
N LEU A 140 -7.58 -33.22 6.97
CA LEU A 140 -6.17 -32.94 6.73
C LEU A 140 -5.26 -33.63 7.76
N ALA A 141 -5.66 -34.78 8.29
CA ALA A 141 -4.94 -35.47 9.37
C ALA A 141 -3.43 -35.67 9.12
N ASN A 142 -3.02 -35.91 7.86
CA ASN A 142 -1.61 -36.13 7.49
C ASN A 142 -0.92 -34.91 6.87
N ILE A 143 -1.55 -33.73 6.84
CA ILE A 143 -0.99 -32.57 6.12
C ILE A 143 0.34 -32.13 6.72
N LEU A 144 0.50 -32.20 8.04
CA LEU A 144 1.76 -31.86 8.69
C LEU A 144 2.87 -32.84 8.32
N GLY A 145 2.58 -34.14 8.26
CA GLY A 145 3.54 -35.14 7.80
C GLY A 145 4.02 -34.82 6.38
N VAL A 146 3.10 -34.45 5.49
CA VAL A 146 3.45 -33.98 4.13
C VAL A 146 4.33 -32.73 4.19
N VAL A 147 3.96 -31.70 4.95
CA VAL A 147 4.76 -30.46 5.07
C VAL A 147 6.15 -30.74 5.63
N TYR A 148 6.26 -31.50 6.72
CA TYR A 148 7.55 -31.84 7.34
C TYR A 148 8.45 -32.64 6.40
N ASN A 149 7.90 -33.57 5.63
CA ASN A 149 8.68 -34.37 4.70
C ASN A 149 9.23 -33.55 3.52
N ASN A 150 8.57 -32.44 3.16
CA ASN A 150 8.97 -31.60 2.03
C ASN A 150 9.74 -30.33 2.47
N ILE A 151 9.76 -29.98 3.77
CA ILE A 151 10.36 -28.71 4.22
C ILE A 151 11.87 -28.64 3.96
N ALA A 152 12.57 -29.77 4.04
CA ALA A 152 14.00 -29.84 3.78
C ALA A 152 14.30 -29.58 2.30
N GLU A 153 13.49 -30.11 1.39
CA GLU A 153 13.60 -29.89 -0.05
C GLU A 153 13.29 -28.43 -0.40
N ILE A 154 12.20 -27.87 0.14
CA ILE A 154 11.86 -26.45 -0.01
C ILE A 154 13.00 -25.55 0.49
N PHE A 155 13.58 -25.88 1.65
CA PHE A 155 14.70 -25.12 2.21
C PHE A 155 15.97 -25.25 1.36
N ALA A 156 16.23 -26.44 0.82
CA ALA A 156 17.34 -26.67 -0.10
C ALA A 156 17.17 -25.83 -1.37
N ASP A 157 15.98 -25.81 -1.98
CA ASP A 157 15.70 -25.02 -3.18
C ASP A 157 15.87 -23.51 -2.95
N ILE A 158 15.39 -22.99 -1.82
CA ILE A 158 15.55 -21.59 -1.44
C ILE A 158 17.04 -21.24 -1.33
N ASN A 159 17.83 -22.11 -0.70
CA ASN A 159 19.25 -21.86 -0.47
C ASN A 159 20.16 -22.20 -1.66
N ALA A 160 19.75 -23.10 -2.55
CA ALA A 160 20.52 -23.54 -3.71
C ALA A 160 20.85 -22.37 -4.65
N SER A 161 19.94 -21.41 -4.73
CA SER A 161 20.14 -20.19 -5.50
C SER A 161 21.18 -19.22 -4.91
N GLN A 162 21.65 -19.46 -3.68
CA GLN A 162 22.40 -18.50 -2.82
C GLN A 162 21.77 -17.11 -2.72
N ARG A 163 20.52 -16.96 -3.19
CA ARG A 163 19.87 -15.67 -3.40
C ARG A 163 19.34 -15.10 -2.10
N PHE A 164 19.00 -15.97 -1.14
CA PHE A 164 18.34 -15.58 0.10
C PHE A 164 19.04 -16.15 1.35
N PRO A 165 20.30 -15.75 1.63
CA PRO A 165 21.04 -16.22 2.80
C PRO A 165 20.34 -15.85 4.12
N GLY A 166 20.14 -16.84 4.99
CA GLY A 166 19.48 -16.65 6.28
C GLY A 166 17.96 -16.61 6.21
N SER A 167 17.38 -17.19 5.16
CA SER A 167 15.94 -17.47 5.06
C SER A 167 15.46 -18.34 6.22
N LYS A 168 14.22 -18.13 6.65
CA LYS A 168 13.60 -18.91 7.72
C LYS A 168 12.28 -19.49 7.24
N ILE A 169 11.98 -20.69 7.72
CA ILE A 169 10.67 -21.30 7.54
C ILE A 169 10.04 -21.49 8.92
N GLY A 170 8.85 -20.95 9.10
CA GLY A 170 7.99 -21.17 10.25
C GLY A 170 6.76 -21.97 9.86
N ILE A 171 6.25 -22.77 10.79
CA ILE A 171 4.96 -23.46 10.66
C ILE A 171 4.11 -23.04 11.85
N GLY A 172 2.90 -22.57 11.56
CA GLY A 172 1.86 -22.29 12.54
C GLY A 172 0.63 -23.14 12.25
N GLU A 173 -0.04 -23.57 13.30
CA GLU A 173 -1.30 -24.32 13.20
C GLU A 173 -2.44 -23.43 13.64
N PHE A 174 -3.59 -23.54 12.97
CA PHE A 174 -4.82 -22.91 13.42
C PHE A 174 -5.99 -23.87 13.20
N SER A 175 -7.03 -23.71 14.03
CA SER A 175 -8.31 -24.40 13.89
C SER A 175 -9.42 -23.35 14.05
N ASP A 176 -10.67 -23.81 14.00
CA ASP A 176 -11.83 -22.95 14.15
C ASP A 176 -11.97 -22.38 15.57
N ILE A 177 -12.83 -21.37 15.69
CA ILE A 177 -13.19 -20.79 16.99
C ILE A 177 -13.74 -21.91 17.87
N PRO A 178 -13.21 -22.16 19.09
CA PRO A 178 -13.61 -23.28 19.93
C PRO A 178 -14.96 -23.01 20.64
N LYS A 179 -15.98 -22.62 19.88
CA LYS A 179 -17.33 -22.30 20.34
C LYS A 179 -18.36 -22.81 19.33
N PHE A 180 -19.50 -23.24 19.84
CA PHE A 180 -20.68 -23.51 19.02
C PHE A 180 -21.09 -22.23 18.27
N PRO A 181 -21.52 -22.31 16.99
CA PRO A 181 -21.78 -23.50 16.18
C PRO A 181 -20.59 -24.08 15.41
N PHE A 182 -19.38 -23.55 15.59
CA PHE A 182 -18.20 -23.91 14.80
C PHE A 182 -17.55 -25.22 15.25
N VAL A 183 -17.62 -25.53 16.54
CA VAL A 183 -17.18 -26.81 17.10
C VAL A 183 -18.34 -27.46 17.85
N SER A 184 -18.62 -28.72 17.52
CA SER A 184 -19.62 -29.53 18.21
C SER A 184 -19.24 -29.73 19.68
N VAL A 185 -20.15 -29.44 20.60
CA VAL A 185 -19.99 -29.78 22.01
C VAL A 185 -20.22 -31.29 22.17
N PRO A 186 -19.38 -32.04 22.90
CA PRO A 186 -19.65 -33.44 23.19
C PRO A 186 -21.04 -33.58 23.83
N SER A 187 -21.88 -34.48 23.30
CA SER A 187 -23.17 -34.77 23.91
C SER A 187 -22.94 -35.36 25.30
N THR A 188 -23.56 -34.78 26.32
CA THR A 188 -23.46 -35.19 27.74
C THR A 188 -24.00 -36.60 28.06
N GLU A 189 -24.34 -37.40 27.04
CA GLU A 189 -24.87 -38.75 27.22
C GLU A 189 -23.78 -39.80 27.52
N ASP A 190 -22.49 -39.48 27.32
CA ASP A 190 -21.38 -40.41 27.56
C ASP A 190 -20.86 -40.42 29.02
N GLU A 191 -21.38 -39.58 29.93
CA GLU A 191 -20.99 -39.59 31.36
C GLU A 191 -21.73 -40.65 32.21
N LYS A 192 -22.53 -41.54 31.59
CA LYS A 192 -23.33 -42.56 32.31
C LYS A 192 -22.95 -44.02 32.03
N LYS A 193 -21.71 -44.31 31.64
CA LYS A 193 -21.22 -45.70 31.53
C LYS A 193 -20.03 -45.99 32.43
#